data_AF-A0A7Y8EUY9-F1
#
_entry.id   AF-A0A7Y8EUY9-F1
#
_cell.length_a   1.000
_cell.length_b   1.000
_cell.length_c   1.000
_cell.angle_alpha   90.00
_cell.angle_beta   90.00
_cell.angle_gamma   90.00
#
_symmetry.space_group_name_H-M   'P 1'
#
loop_
_entity.id
_entity.type
_entity.pdbx_description
1 polymer ?
#
loop_
_entity_poly.entity_id
_entity_poly.type
_entity_poly.pdbx_seq_one_letter_code
_entity_poly.pdbx_strand_id
1 'polypeptide(L)' 'MNRFKTINAAANRYLSRFSRKQFFLAFAVITAANFGLDYYVPGYQSTYLAAVGGFFFAMMFVKFKPNK' A
#
# COMPACT_ATOMS: atom_id res chain seq x y z
N MET A 1 11.35 -19.45 14.02
CA MET A 1 10.08 -19.21 13.28
C MET A 1 9.05 -18.33 14.00
N ASN A 2 9.18 -18.01 15.29
CA ASN A 2 8.16 -17.21 16.00
C ASN A 2 8.07 -15.73 15.56
N ARG A 3 9.19 -15.06 15.27
CA ARG A 3 9.20 -13.61 14.96
C ARG A 3 8.38 -13.26 13.71
N PHE A 4 8.49 -14.05 12.64
CA PHE A 4 7.70 -13.84 11.42
C PHE A 4 6.19 -14.02 11.63
N LYS A 5 5.80 -14.99 12.47
CA LYS A 5 4.38 -15.15 12.86
C LYS A 5 3.88 -13.93 13.63
N THR A 6 4.67 -13.41 14.57
CA THR A 6 4.30 -12.23 15.36
C THR A 6 4.14 -10.98 14.48
N ILE A 7 5.08 -10.76 13.56
CA ILE A 7 5.02 -9.62 12.61
C ILE A 7 3.80 -9.75 11.71
N ASN A 8 3.53 -10.94 11.17
CA ASN A 8 2.38 -11.15 10.29
C ASN A 8 1.03 -10.96 11.03
N ALA A 9 0.95 -11.39 12.30
CA ALA A 9 -0.23 -11.17 13.13
C ALA A 9 -0.44 -9.68 13.44
N ALA A 10 0.64 -8.94 13.76
CA ALA A 10 0.59 -7.51 13.99
C ALA A 10 0.17 -6.74 12.72
N ALA A 11 0.76 -7.11 11.57
CA ALA A 11 0.41 -6.53 10.27
C ALA A 11 -1.06 -6.78 9.93
N ASN A 12 -1.55 -8.02 10.05
CA ASN A 12 -2.96 -8.33 9.82
C ASN A 12 -3.88 -7.52 10.74
N ARG A 13 -3.53 -7.36 12.02
CA ARG A 13 -4.33 -6.59 12.99
C ARG A 13 -4.36 -5.09 12.68
N TYR A 14 -3.26 -4.55 12.16
CA TYR A 14 -3.18 -3.17 11.73
C TYR A 14 -3.98 -2.95 10.43
N LEU A 15 -3.74 -3.81 9.45
CA LEU A 15 -4.29 -3.70 8.09
C LEU A 15 -5.78 -4.03 8.04
N SER A 16 -6.28 -4.88 8.94
CA SER A 16 -7.72 -5.17 9.07
C SER A 16 -8.55 -3.97 9.53
N ARG A 17 -7.92 -2.90 10.04
CA ARG A 17 -8.61 -1.66 10.44
C ARG A 17 -8.99 -0.80 9.25
N PHE A 18 -8.34 -1.00 8.10
CA PHE A 18 -8.55 -0.19 6.92
C PHE A 18 -9.51 -0.88 5.95
N SER A 19 -10.41 -0.10 5.37
CA SER A 19 -11.31 -0.58 4.32
C SER A 19 -10.59 -0.63 2.96
N ARG A 20 -11.07 -1.48 2.05
CA ARG A 20 -10.57 -1.50 0.66
C ARG A 20 -10.66 -0.14 -0.02
N LYS A 21 -11.67 0.67 0.31
CA LYS A 21 -11.84 2.03 -0.20
C LYS A 21 -10.70 2.97 0.25
N GLN A 22 -10.21 2.81 1.47
CA GLN A 22 -9.06 3.59 1.97
C GLN A 22 -7.76 3.18 1.27
N PHE A 23 -7.56 1.88 1.01
CA PHE A 23 -6.42 1.42 0.22
C PHE A 23 -6.50 1.90 -1.24
N PHE A 24 -7.69 1.89 -1.85
CA PHE A 24 -7.91 2.46 -3.18
C PHE A 24 -7.59 3.96 -3.22
N LEU A 25 -8.06 4.71 -2.22
CA LEU A 25 -7.79 6.15 -2.13
C LEU A 25 -6.28 6.40 -2.00
N ALA A 26 -5.58 5.66 -1.14
CA ALA A 26 -4.13 5.78 -1.00
C ALA A 26 -3.39 5.46 -2.31
N PHE A 27 -3.79 4.39 -3.00
CA PHE A 27 -3.28 4.04 -4.33
C PHE A 27 -3.48 5.20 -5.32
N ALA A 28 -4.71 5.71 -5.45
CA ALA A 28 -5.04 6.78 -6.38
C ALA A 28 -4.22 8.05 -6.12
N VAL A 29 -4.09 8.46 -4.85
CA VAL A 29 -3.30 9.63 -4.45
C VAL A 29 -1.82 9.46 -4.80
N ILE A 30 -1.23 8.29 -4.51
CA ILE A 30 0.18 8.03 -4.76
C ILE A 30 0.47 7.96 -6.26
N THR A 31 -0.41 7.31 -7.03
CA THR A 31 -0.27 7.25 -8.48
C THR A 31 -0.41 8.64 -9.11
N ALA A 32 -1.38 9.45 -8.67
CA ALA A 32 -1.54 10.81 -9.15
C ALA A 32 -0.33 11.70 -8.80
N ALA A 33 0.20 11.58 -7.58
CA ALA A 33 1.40 12.30 -7.17
C ALA A 33 2.63 11.87 -7.99
N ASN A 34 2.80 10.55 -8.22
CA ASN A 34 3.91 10.04 -9.01
C ASN A 34 3.84 10.51 -10.47
N PHE A 35 2.64 10.50 -11.05
CA PHE A 35 2.40 11.04 -12.40
C PHE A 35 2.64 12.54 -12.47
N GLY A 36 2.18 13.30 -11.47
CA GLY A 36 2.44 14.73 -11.38
C GLY A 36 3.94 15.04 -11.32
N LEU A 37 4.69 14.30 -10.51
CA LEU A 37 6.14 14.48 -10.41
C LEU A 37 6.85 14.17 -11.74
N ASP A 38 6.46 13.09 -12.42
CA ASP A 38 6.98 12.74 -13.74
C ASP A 38 6.70 13.84 -14.79
N TYR A 39 5.52 14.47 -14.70
CA TYR A 39 5.12 15.55 -15.61
C TYR A 39 5.86 16.87 -15.34
N TYR A 40 6.02 17.26 -14.08
CA TYR A 40 6.56 18.58 -13.71
C TYR A 40 8.06 18.60 -13.45
N VAL A 41 8.68 17.45 -13.16
CA VAL A 41 10.11 17.37 -12.78
C VAL A 41 10.88 16.61 -13.85
N PRO A 42 11.64 17.30 -14.72
CA PRO A 42 12.44 16.65 -15.75
C PRO A 42 13.42 15.65 -15.14
N GLY A 43 13.42 14.42 -15.67
CA GLY A 43 14.29 13.34 -15.19
C GLY A 43 13.82 12.64 -13.91
N TYR A 44 12.63 12.96 -13.41
CA TYR A 44 12.04 12.23 -12.29
C TYR A 44 11.65 10.81 -12.71
N GLN A 45 12.22 9.81 -12.05
CA GLN A 45 11.81 8.42 -12.20
C GLN A 45 11.93 7.71 -10.85
N SER A 46 10.80 7.60 -10.14
CA SER A 46 10.79 6.95 -8.82
C SER A 46 10.19 5.55 -8.87
N THR A 47 11.07 4.55 -8.90
CA THR A 47 10.68 3.15 -8.72
C THR A 47 10.06 2.92 -7.34
N TYR A 48 10.49 3.69 -6.32
CA TYR A 48 9.94 3.59 -4.97
C TYR A 48 8.48 4.02 -4.89
N LEU A 49 8.11 5.18 -5.47
CA LEU A 49 6.70 5.61 -5.45
C LEU A 49 5.80 4.65 -6.24
N ALA A 50 6.30 4.14 -7.38
CA ALA A 50 5.59 3.12 -8.13
C ALA A 50 5.37 1.83 -7.31
N ALA A 51 6.39 1.37 -6.58
CA ALA A 51 6.30 0.19 -5.71
C ALA A 51 5.33 0.42 -4.54
N VAL A 52 5.34 1.59 -3.92
CA VAL A 52 4.38 1.93 -2.84
C VAL A 52 2.96 2.00 -3.39
N GLY A 53 2.74 2.57 -4.57
CA GLY A 53 1.44 2.54 -5.25
C GLY A 53 0.98 1.10 -5.51
N GLY A 54 1.86 0.26 -6.06
CA GLY A 54 1.59 -1.17 -6.29
C GLY A 54 1.26 -1.93 -5.01
N PHE A 55 1.92 -1.61 -3.89
CA PHE A 55 1.60 -2.17 -2.59
C PHE A 55 0.16 -1.85 -2.19
N PHE A 56 -0.23 -0.57 -2.21
CA PHE A 56 -1.61 -0.18 -1.86
C PHE A 56 -2.66 -0.76 -2.81
N PHE A 57 -2.30 -0.92 -4.09
CA PHE A 57 -3.14 -1.59 -5.07
C PHE A 57 -3.37 -3.06 -4.71
N ALA A 58 -2.30 -3.82 -4.43
CA ALA A 58 -2.37 -5.23 -4.06
C ALA A 58 -3.19 -5.43 -2.78
N MET A 59 -3.05 -4.52 -1.81
CA MET A 59 -3.75 -4.54 -0.52
C MET A 59 -5.28 -4.48 -0.65
N MET A 60 -5.82 -3.98 -1.77
CA MET A 60 -7.26 -4.02 -2.03
C MET A 60 -7.81 -5.45 -2.20
N PHE A 61 -6.98 -6.39 -2.63
CA PHE A 61 -7.37 -7.77 -2.92
C PHE A 61 -7.01 -8.73 -1.79
N VAL A 62 -6.18 -8.30 -0.83
CA VAL A 62 -5.81 -9.11 0.32
C VAL A 62 -7.00 -9.26 1.27
N LYS A 63 -7.33 -10.50 1.62
CA LYS A 63 -8.35 -10.80 2.63
C LYS A 63 -7.70 -10.75 4.02
N PHE A 64 -7.82 -9.61 4.71
CA PHE A 64 -7.48 -9.52 6.13
C PHE A 64 -8.55 -10.25 6.94
N LYS A 65 -8.19 -11.40 7.53
CA LYS A 65 -9.03 -12.02 8.55
C LYS A 65 -8.81 -11.26 9.86
N PRO A 66 -9.85 -10.71 10.50
CA PRO A 66 -9.71 -10.31 11.89
C PRO A 66 -9.38 -11.57 12.68
N ASN A 67 -8.24 -11.56 13.38
CA ASN A 67 -7.94 -12.61 14.34
C ASN A 67 -8.97 -12.42 15.47
N LYS A 68 -9.92 -13.36 15.57
CA LYS A 68 -10.90 -13.40 16.67
C LYS A 68 -10.19 -13.47 18.00
#